data_AF-A0A9E4TLS8-F1
#
_entry.id   AF-A0A9E4TLS8-F1
#
_cell.length_a   1.000
_cell.length_b   1.000
_cell.length_c   1.000
_cell.angle_alpha   90.00
_cell.angle_beta   90.00
_cell.angle_gamma   90.00
#
_symmetry.space_group_name_H-M   'P 1'
#
loop_
_entity.id
_entity.type
_entity.pdbx_description
1 polymer ?
#
loop_
_entity_poly.entity_id
_entity_poly.type
_entity_poly.pdbx_seq_one_letter_code
_entity_poly.pdbx_strand_id
1 'polypeptide(L)'
;MNVYVRQLALALGEQGLEVDIFTRDHADSAGQVQTFGPNVRVVHLPGGDPEAPPEELFTYLPQFLECMREFQLEHGLTYQAYHSHYWLSGWLGAAL
;
A
#
# COMPACT_ATOMS: atom_id res chain seq x y z
N MET A 1 6.91 8.67 -0.97
CA MET A 1 6.77 7.59 -1.98
C MET A 1 7.98 7.57 -2.92
N ASN A 2 8.47 6.38 -3.30
CA ASN A 2 9.58 6.22 -4.25
C ASN A 2 9.19 6.71 -5.67
N VAL A 3 10.12 7.34 -6.40
CA VAL A 3 9.88 7.89 -7.75
C VAL A 3 9.49 6.81 -8.76
N TYR A 4 10.07 5.61 -8.70
CA TYR A 4 9.73 4.51 -9.59
C TYR A 4 8.27 4.07 -9.41
N VAL A 5 7.86 3.76 -8.17
CA VAL A 5 6.48 3.36 -7.84
C VAL A 5 5.49 4.44 -8.30
N ARG A 6 5.84 5.71 -8.05
CA ARG A 6 5.06 6.87 -8.48
C ARG A 6 4.83 6.86 -9.99
N GLN A 7 5.89 6.79 -10.79
CA GLN A 7 5.78 6.90 -12.25
C GLN A 7 5.09 5.68 -12.85
N LEU A 8 5.36 4.48 -12.33
CA LEU A 8 4.70 3.26 -12.76
C LEU A 8 3.18 3.33 -12.52
N ALA A 9 2.76 3.69 -11.31
CA ALA A 9 1.35 3.77 -10.97
C ALA A 9 0.61 4.81 -11.84
N LEU A 10 1.18 6.00 -12.02
CA LEU A 10 0.59 7.02 -12.90
C LEU A 10 0.50 6.54 -14.35
N ALA A 11 1.53 5.89 -14.89
CA ALA A 11 1.51 5.37 -16.26
C ALA A 11 0.45 4.27 -16.46
N LEU A 12 0.17 3.45 -15.44
CA LEU A 12 -0.93 2.47 -15.46
C LEU A 12 -2.29 3.16 -15.33
N GLY A 13 -2.41 4.16 -14.46
CA GLY A 13 -3.62 4.96 -14.28
C GLY A 13 -4.07 5.67 -15.55
N GLU A 14 -3.12 6.27 -16.28
CA GLU A 14 -3.35 6.90 -17.60
C GLU A 14 -3.80 5.90 -18.67
N GLN A 15 -3.48 4.62 -18.52
CA GLN A 15 -3.97 3.54 -19.39
C GLN A 15 -5.36 3.02 -18.98
N GLY A 16 -5.96 3.60 -17.93
CA GLY A 16 -7.29 3.24 -17.44
C GLY A 16 -7.30 2.13 -16.38
N LEU A 17 -6.14 1.72 -15.85
CA LEU A 17 -6.09 0.75 -14.76
C LEU A 17 -6.35 1.46 -13.42
N GLU A 18 -7.17 0.84 -12.57
CA GLU A 18 -7.34 1.27 -11.18
C GLU A 18 -6.16 0.76 -10.33
N VAL A 19 -5.48 1.66 -9.62
CA VAL A 19 -4.27 1.36 -8.88
C VAL A 19 -4.37 1.89 -7.44
N ASP A 20 -4.26 0.96 -6.49
CA ASP A 20 -4.08 1.28 -5.07
C ASP A 20 -2.63 1.03 -4.66
N ILE A 21 -2.01 2.07 -4.12
CA ILE A 21 -0.68 1.99 -3.52
C ILE A 21 -0.84 1.89 -2.01
N PHE A 22 -0.68 0.70 -1.47
CA PHE A 22 -0.70 0.48 -0.02
C PHE A 22 0.64 0.85 0.61
N THR A 23 0.58 1.64 1.68
CA THR A 23 1.77 2.05 2.45
C THR A 23 1.40 2.20 3.91
N ARG A 24 2.41 2.13 4.79
CA ARG A 24 2.23 2.37 6.22
C ARG A 24 1.85 3.82 6.50
N ASP A 25 1.05 4.00 7.55
CA ASP A 25 0.83 5.28 8.21
C ASP A 25 2.14 5.92 8.71
N HIS A 26 2.15 7.24 8.71
CA HIS A 26 3.04 8.11 9.48
C HIS A 26 2.22 9.21 10.15
N ALA A 27 2.83 10.03 11.01
CA ALA A 27 2.14 11.01 11.87
C ALA A 27 1.01 11.81 11.17
N ASP A 28 1.23 12.27 9.94
CA ASP A 28 0.28 13.10 9.18
C ASP A 28 -0.55 12.36 8.12
N SER A 29 -0.50 11.02 8.06
CA SER A 29 -1.17 10.24 7.02
C SER A 29 -2.14 9.17 7.53
N ALA A 30 -2.33 9.07 8.85
CA ALA A 30 -3.04 7.96 9.47
C ALA A 30 -4.44 7.73 8.86
N GLY A 31 -4.65 6.54 8.27
CA GLY A 31 -5.92 6.14 7.67
C GLY A 31 -6.35 6.96 6.45
N GLN A 32 -5.45 7.72 5.84
CA GLN A 32 -5.79 8.57 4.70
C GLN A 32 -5.77 7.79 3.39
N VAL A 33 -6.79 8.03 2.57
CA VAL A 33 -6.82 7.67 1.16
C VAL A 33 -6.67 8.94 0.34
N GLN A 34 -5.60 9.04 -0.44
CA GLN A 34 -5.27 10.24 -1.20
C GLN A 34 -5.29 9.96 -2.70
N THR A 35 -6.11 10.70 -3.45
CA THR A 35 -6.06 10.68 -4.91
C THR A 35 -4.72 11.23 -5.36
N PHE A 36 -4.01 10.45 -6.16
CA PHE A 36 -2.64 10.75 -6.58
C PHE A 36 -2.53 11.05 -8.08
N GLY A 37 -3.46 10.52 -8.88
CA GLY A 37 -3.60 10.77 -10.31
C GLY A 37 -4.87 10.11 -10.85
N PRO A 38 -5.12 10.17 -12.17
CA PRO A 38 -6.25 9.47 -12.78
C PRO A 38 -6.19 7.98 -12.44
N ASN A 39 -7.24 7.46 -11.82
CA ASN A 39 -7.36 6.06 -11.40
C ASN A 39 -6.30 5.58 -10.39
N VAL A 40 -5.52 6.48 -9.76
CA VAL A 40 -4.47 6.12 -8.79
C VAL A 40 -4.74 6.77 -7.44
N ARG A 41 -4.73 5.97 -6.38
CA ARG A 41 -4.76 6.46 -5.00
C ARG A 41 -3.70 5.79 -4.13
N VAL A 42 -3.25 6.53 -3.12
CA VAL A 42 -2.40 6.02 -2.05
C VAL A 42 -3.28 5.73 -0.85
N VAL A 43 -3.18 4.53 -0.31
CA VAL A 43 -3.93 4.05 0.85
C VAL A 43 -2.94 3.87 2.00
N HIS A 44 -3.07 4.72 3.01
CA HIS A 44 -2.29 4.63 4.23
C HIS A 44 -3.01 3.73 5.24
N LEU A 45 -2.32 2.67 5.66
CA LEU A 45 -2.84 1.69 6.60
C LEU A 45 -1.98 1.57 7.86
N PRO A 46 -2.58 1.19 8.99
CA PRO A 46 -1.84 0.83 10.19
C PRO A 46 -0.87 -0.31 9.90
N GLY A 47 0.37 -0.18 10.36
CA GLY A 47 1.43 -1.18 10.18
C GLY A 47 2.40 -1.16 11.34
N GLY A 48 1.86 -1.15 12.55
CA GLY A 48 2.60 -0.94 13.79
C GLY A 48 2.70 0.52 14.20
N ASP A 49 3.66 0.81 15.08
CA ASP A 49 3.95 2.16 15.53
C ASP A 49 4.46 3.02 14.34
N PRO A 50 3.81 4.17 14.02
CA PRO A 50 4.25 5.10 12.99
C PRO A 50 5.72 5.51 13.11
N GLU A 51 6.23 5.60 14.34
CA GLU A 51 7.59 6.02 14.66
C GLU A 51 8.57 4.83 14.80
N ALA A 52 8.11 3.59 14.59
CA ALA A 52 8.99 2.43 14.67
C ALA A 52 10.14 2.53 13.66
N PRO A 53 11.37 2.20 14.08
CA PRO A 53 12.54 2.27 13.22
C PRO A 53 12.51 1.18 12.13
N PRO A 54 13.25 1.35 11.02
CA PRO A 54 13.22 0.44 9.87
C PRO A 54 13.44 -1.04 10.19
N GLU A 55 14.26 -1.34 11.19
CA GLU A 55 14.60 -2.69 11.65
C GLU A 55 13.42 -3.44 12.29
N GLU A 56 12.45 -2.72 12.85
CA GLU A 56 11.27 -3.31 13.52
C GLU A 56 10.12 -3.57 12.55
N LEU A 57 10.13 -2.93 11.37
CA LEU A 57 9.05 -2.99 10.39
C LEU A 57 8.66 -4.41 9.98
N PHE A 58 9.64 -5.32 9.94
CA PHE A 58 9.39 -6.71 9.60
C PHE A 58 8.37 -7.38 10.54
N THR A 59 8.40 -7.03 11.83
CA THR A 59 7.50 -7.62 12.83
C THR A 59 6.05 -7.20 12.67
N TYR A 60 5.80 -6.08 11.99
CA TYR A 60 4.47 -5.54 11.77
C TYR A 60 3.82 -5.99 10.45
N LEU A 61 4.54 -6.72 9.59
CA LEU A 61 4.00 -7.16 8.30
C LEU A 61 2.74 -8.04 8.42
N PRO A 62 2.61 -8.97 9.39
CA PRO A 62 1.37 -9.73 9.55
C PRO A 62 0.17 -8.84 9.89
N GLN A 63 0.36 -7.83 10.75
CA GLN A 63 -0.68 -6.86 11.08
C GLN A 63 -1.05 -6.03 9.85
N PHE A 64 -0.06 -5.53 9.13
CA PHE A 64 -0.29 -4.73 7.92
C PHE A 64 -1.05 -5.51 6.85
N LEU A 65 -0.75 -6.81 6.67
CA LEU A 65 -1.48 -7.70 5.77
C LEU A 65 -2.96 -7.83 6.14
N GLU A 66 -3.26 -7.92 7.43
CA GLU A 66 -4.64 -7.98 7.90
C GLU A 66 -5.37 -6.67 7.63
N CYS A 67 -4.75 -5.52 7.95
CA CYS A 67 -5.32 -4.21 7.63
C CYS A 67 -5.54 -4.03 6.12
N MET A 68 -4.63 -4.55 5.28
CA MET A 68 -4.86 -4.58 3.83
C MET A 68 -6.11 -5.37 3.51
N ARG A 69 -6.26 -6.60 3.99
CA ARG A 69 -7.43 -7.47 3.72
C ARG A 69 -8.73 -6.85 4.22
N GLU A 70 -8.73 -6.27 5.40
CA GLU A 70 -9.87 -5.54 5.97
C GLU A 70 -10.29 -4.39 5.06
N PHE A 71 -9.33 -3.58 4.59
CA PHE A 71 -9.60 -2.51 3.63
C PHE A 71 -10.21 -3.05 2.33
N GLN A 72 -9.69 -4.17 1.79
CA GLN A 72 -10.27 -4.76 0.57
C GLN A 72 -11.73 -5.19 0.81
N LEU A 73 -12.00 -5.83 1.95
CA LEU A 73 -13.34 -6.29 2.31
C LEU A 73 -14.32 -5.13 2.50
N GLU A 74 -13.92 -4.11 3.26
CA GLU A 74 -14.75 -2.93 3.56
C GLU A 74 -15.14 -2.17 2.28
N HIS A 75 -14.20 -2.07 1.35
CA HIS A 75 -14.42 -1.35 0.09
C HIS A 75 -14.91 -2.25 -1.06
N GLY A 76 -15.11 -3.56 -0.84
CA GLY A 76 -15.55 -4.50 -1.86
C GLY A 76 -14.57 -4.64 -3.04
N LEU A 77 -13.27 -4.52 -2.78
CA LEU A 77 -12.22 -4.49 -3.78
C LEU A 77 -11.71 -5.89 -4.10
N THR A 78 -11.37 -6.11 -5.36
CA THR A 78 -10.65 -7.31 -5.81
C THR A 78 -9.53 -6.89 -6.75
N TYR A 79 -8.34 -7.47 -6.56
CA TYR A 79 -7.16 -7.13 -7.34
C TYR A 79 -6.80 -8.28 -8.27
N GLN A 80 -6.57 -7.98 -9.55
CA GLN A 80 -6.16 -8.98 -10.54
C GLN A 80 -4.65 -9.20 -10.55
N ALA A 81 -3.89 -8.27 -9.97
CA ALA A 81 -2.44 -8.35 -9.85
C ALA A 81 -1.95 -7.58 -8.62
N TYR A 82 -0.85 -8.07 -8.04
CA TYR A 82 -0.09 -7.38 -7.00
C TYR A 82 1.35 -7.13 -7.48
N HIS A 83 1.84 -5.92 -7.26
CA HIS A 83 3.23 -5.55 -7.53
C HIS A 83 3.90 -5.11 -6.22
N SER A 84 4.78 -5.97 -5.69
CA SER A 84 5.58 -5.65 -4.50
C SER A 84 6.81 -4.80 -4.87
N HIS A 85 7.10 -3.77 -4.08
CA HIS A 85 8.31 -2.98 -4.22
C HIS A 85 9.13 -3.03 -2.93
N TYR A 86 10.41 -3.41 -3.02
CA TYR A 86 11.31 -3.68 -1.88
C TYR A 86 11.00 -4.99 -1.12
N TRP A 87 11.99 -5.51 -0.38
CA TRP A 87 11.94 -6.88 0.17
C TRP A 87 10.87 -7.07 1.25
N LEU A 88 10.57 -6.03 2.05
CA LEU A 88 9.47 -6.07 3.02
C LEU A 88 8.12 -6.31 2.34
N SER A 89 7.83 -5.58 1.26
CA SER A 89 6.62 -5.78 0.47
C SER A 89 6.65 -7.10 -0.31
N GLY A 90 7.83 -7.66 -0.58
CA GLY A 90 7.97 -8.99 -1.17
C GLY A 90 7.42 -10.08 -0.25
N TRP A 91 7.60 -9.94 1.06
CA TRP A 91 6.98 -10.86 2.04
C TRP A 91 5.45 -10.77 2.00
N LEU A 92 4.88 -9.56 1.90
CA LEU A 92 3.44 -9.36 1.74
C LEU A 92 2.94 -10.00 0.44
N GLY A 93 3.63 -9.75 -0.68
CA GLY A 93 3.27 -10.32 -1.98
C GLY A 93 3.28 -11.85 -2.02
N ALA A 94 4.12 -12.50 -1.21
CA ALA A 94 4.15 -13.96 -1.08
C ALA A 94 3.04 -14.52 -0.18
N ALA A 95 2.37 -13.68 0.61
CA ALA A 95 1.33 -14.06 1.58
C ALA A 95 -0.10 -13.68 1.14
N LEU A 96 -0.24 -12.97 0.02
CA LEU A 96 -1.50 -12.60 -0.63
C LEU A 96 -2.00 -13.73 -1.53
#